data_AF-A0A504LET2-F1
#
_entry.id   AF-A0A504LET2-F1
#
_cell.length_a   1.000
_cell.length_b   1.000
_cell.length_c   1.000
_cell.angle_alpha   90.00
_cell.angle_beta   90.00
_cell.angle_gamma   90.00
#
_symmetry.space_group_name_H-M   'P 1'
#
loop_
_entity.id
_entity.type
_entity.pdbx_description
1 polymer ?
#
loop_
_entity_poly.entity_id
_entity_poly.type
_entity_poly.pdbx_seq_one_letter_code
_entity_poly.pdbx_strand_id
1 'polypeptide(L)'
;MGLLLGLVGAGGILLAAGCAVLWNLPRIEQINAQTAQADQKIVAIINQPITHLPRSGPVSVFSPGWFHEGAIKPDFNTVDIRATQEFPYDGHVTSDVTPSEMFIGSELEFNAMTKYFYVDRNLPKKRLSSGEMVEINGLYRVLGQDEQAMTMQWLMLAGLALLAICLGAALPIAVRRNGLSAG
;
A
#
# COMPACT_ATOMS: atom_id res chain seq x y z
N MET A 1 11.95 -37.01 35.89
CA MET A 1 11.91 -37.24 34.43
C MET A 1 11.03 -36.24 33.67
N GLY A 2 9.82 -35.90 34.16
CA GLY A 2 8.89 -34.98 33.45
C GLY A 2 9.36 -33.54 33.21
N LEU A 3 10.15 -32.95 34.11
CA LEU A 3 10.65 -31.57 33.96
C LEU A 3 11.68 -31.42 32.82
N LEU A 4 12.56 -32.42 32.66
CA LEU A 4 13.62 -32.41 31.65
C LEU A 4 13.02 -32.59 30.24
N LEU A 5 12.00 -33.46 30.11
CA LEU A 5 11.21 -33.64 28.89
C LEU A 5 10.43 -32.37 28.50
N GLY A 6 9.86 -31.66 29.48
CA GLY A 6 9.17 -30.38 29.24
C GLY A 6 10.09 -29.26 28.75
N LEU A 7 11.31 -29.17 29.30
CA LEU A 7 12.32 -28.21 28.89
C LEU A 7 12.85 -28.49 27.46
N VAL A 8 13.10 -29.76 27.14
CA VAL A 8 13.52 -30.16 25.78
C VAL A 8 12.42 -29.90 24.75
N GLY A 9 11.16 -30.22 25.08
CA GLY A 9 10.02 -29.97 24.20
C GLY A 9 9.81 -28.48 23.92
N ALA A 10 9.84 -27.64 24.95
CA ALA A 10 9.69 -26.20 24.79
C ALA A 10 10.88 -25.55 24.07
N GLY A 11 12.11 -26.02 24.31
CA GLY A 11 13.29 -25.60 23.55
C GLY A 11 13.19 -25.95 22.07
N GLY A 12 12.68 -27.14 21.73
CA GLY A 12 12.40 -27.55 20.35
C GLY A 12 11.38 -26.66 19.66
N ILE A 13 10.30 -26.27 20.35
CA ILE A 13 9.27 -25.36 19.80
C ILE A 13 9.84 -23.95 19.57
N LEU A 14 10.64 -23.42 20.50
CA LEU A 14 11.28 -22.12 20.33
C LEU A 14 12.28 -22.11 19.16
N LEU A 15 13.06 -23.18 19.00
CA LEU A 15 13.94 -23.35 17.85
C LEU A 15 13.16 -23.41 16.53
N ALA A 16 12.10 -24.21 16.47
CA ALA A 16 11.24 -24.31 15.29
C ALA A 16 10.59 -22.95 14.93
N ALA A 17 10.12 -22.20 15.93
CA ALA A 17 9.60 -20.86 15.75
C ALA A 17 10.67 -19.89 15.21
N GLY A 18 11.89 -19.92 15.77
CA GLY A 18 13.02 -19.12 15.29
C GLY A 18 13.38 -19.44 13.83
N CYS A 19 13.47 -20.72 13.48
CA CYS A 19 13.69 -21.15 12.09
C CYS A 19 12.57 -20.70 11.16
N ALA A 20 11.31 -20.77 11.58
CA ALA A 20 10.17 -20.29 10.80
C ALA A 20 10.23 -18.78 10.54
N VAL A 21 10.63 -17.97 11.52
CA VAL A 21 10.84 -16.52 11.32
C VAL A 21 11.94 -16.28 10.29
N LEU A 22 13.12 -16.90 10.49
CA LEU A 22 14.26 -16.73 9.58
C LEU A 22 13.95 -17.14 8.14
N TRP A 23 13.16 -18.20 7.95
CA TRP A 23 12.74 -18.66 6.63
C TRP A 23 11.78 -17.69 5.91
N ASN A 24 11.00 -16.91 6.66
CA ASN A 24 10.02 -15.99 6.09
C ASN A 24 10.56 -14.57 5.85
N LEU A 25 11.70 -14.19 6.44
CA LEU A 25 12.31 -12.87 6.21
C LEU A 25 12.54 -12.54 4.72
N PRO A 26 13.14 -13.42 3.89
CA PRO A 26 13.36 -13.11 2.48
C PRO A 26 12.04 -12.90 1.71
N ARG A 27 10.97 -13.59 2.12
CA ARG A 27 9.65 -13.45 1.51
C ARG A 27 9.05 -12.08 1.82
N ILE A 28 9.19 -11.59 3.06
CA ILE A 28 8.73 -10.25 3.45
C ILE A 28 9.50 -9.17 2.68
N GLU A 29 10.82 -9.32 2.56
CA GLU A 29 11.66 -8.41 1.76
C GLU A 29 11.23 -8.39 0.28
N GLN A 30 10.96 -9.56 -0.30
CA GLN A 30 10.49 -9.65 -1.68
C GLN A 30 9.14 -8.95 -1.88
N ILE A 31 8.17 -9.18 -1.00
CA ILE A 31 6.85 -8.52 -1.07
C ILE A 31 7.03 -7.00 -0.96
N ASN A 32 7.82 -6.52 0.00
CA ASN A 32 8.09 -5.09 0.17
C ASN A 32 8.72 -4.47 -1.09
N ALA A 33 9.68 -5.17 -1.72
CA ALA A 33 10.32 -4.70 -2.94
C ALA A 33 9.34 -4.64 -4.12
N GLN A 34 8.48 -5.66 -4.27
CA GLN A 34 7.45 -5.70 -5.31
C GLN A 34 6.40 -4.60 -5.13
N THR A 35 5.94 -4.40 -3.89
CA THR A 35 5.02 -3.31 -3.54
C THR A 35 5.63 -1.95 -3.87
N ALA A 36 6.87 -1.70 -3.44
CA ALA A 36 7.54 -0.44 -3.69
C ALA A 36 7.75 -0.18 -5.20
N GLN A 37 8.10 -1.21 -5.96
CA GLN A 37 8.25 -1.10 -7.41
C GLN A 37 6.91 -0.80 -8.10
N ALA A 38 5.83 -1.47 -7.68
CA ALA A 38 4.49 -1.23 -8.22
C ALA A 38 4.01 0.19 -7.91
N ASP A 39 4.14 0.64 -6.65
CA ASP A 39 3.82 2.00 -6.22
C ASP A 39 4.58 3.06 -7.04
N GLN A 40 5.90 2.91 -7.17
CA GLN A 40 6.72 3.84 -7.94
C GLN A 40 6.28 3.93 -9.40
N LYS A 41 5.94 2.78 -10.00
CA LYS A 41 5.52 2.73 -11.39
C LYS A 41 4.15 3.36 -11.60
N ILE A 42 3.20 3.11 -10.69
CA ILE A 42 1.89 3.76 -10.69
C ILE A 42 2.06 5.28 -10.58
N VAL A 43 2.86 5.74 -9.61
CA VAL A 43 3.15 7.16 -9.40
C VAL A 43 3.75 7.79 -10.65
N ALA A 44 4.70 7.12 -11.30
CA ALA A 44 5.35 7.60 -12.53
C ALA A 44 4.36 7.73 -13.70
N ILE A 45 3.43 6.79 -13.85
CA ILE A 45 2.41 6.85 -14.92
C ILE A 45 1.40 7.97 -14.65
N ILE A 46 0.89 8.07 -13.42
CA ILE A 46 -0.16 9.04 -13.06
C ILE A 46 0.36 10.49 -13.05
N ASN A 47 1.60 10.69 -12.63
CA ASN A 47 2.20 12.03 -12.47
C ASN A 47 3.11 12.39 -13.65
N GLN A 48 2.77 11.93 -14.86
CA GLN A 48 3.43 12.39 -16.07
C GLN A 48 3.36 13.91 -16.17
N PRO A 49 4.42 14.56 -16.71
CA PRO A 49 4.40 15.98 -16.99
C PRO A 49 3.22 16.36 -17.89
N ILE A 50 2.61 17.50 -17.59
CA ILE A 50 1.54 18.13 -18.37
C ILE A 50 2.09 19.39 -19.05
N THR A 51 1.43 19.83 -20.11
CA THR A 51 1.79 21.08 -20.78
C THR A 51 1.33 22.28 -19.94
N HIS A 52 2.29 23.06 -19.43
CA HIS A 52 2.02 24.34 -18.78
C HIS A 52 2.09 25.47 -19.81
N LEU A 53 1.08 26.32 -19.84
CA LEU A 53 1.06 27.51 -20.67
C LEU A 53 0.91 28.76 -19.79
N PRO A 54 1.58 29.88 -20.13
CA PRO A 54 1.27 31.17 -19.52
C PRO A 54 -0.21 31.49 -19.73
N ARG A 55 -0.90 31.93 -18.67
CA ARG A 55 -2.32 32.28 -18.79
C ARG A 55 -2.50 33.41 -19.80
N SER A 56 -3.31 33.16 -20.81
CA SER A 56 -3.64 34.14 -21.85
C SER A 56 -5.00 33.84 -22.49
N GLY A 57 -5.72 34.89 -22.86
CA GLY A 57 -7.04 34.75 -23.48
C GLY A 57 -8.14 34.20 -22.56
N PRO A 58 -9.28 33.77 -23.13
CA PRO A 58 -10.37 33.15 -22.38
C PRO A 58 -9.94 31.80 -21.78
N VAL A 59 -10.16 31.63 -20.48
CA VAL A 59 -9.82 30.41 -19.73
C VAL A 59 -10.92 30.07 -18.74
N SER A 60 -11.33 28.81 -18.69
CA SER A 60 -12.27 28.32 -17.68
C SER A 60 -11.55 28.09 -16.36
N VAL A 61 -12.10 28.60 -15.26
CA VAL A 61 -11.50 28.48 -13.92
C VAL A 61 -12.20 27.38 -13.14
N PHE A 62 -11.44 26.38 -12.71
CA PHE A 62 -11.91 25.32 -11.80
C PHE A 62 -11.64 25.71 -10.34
N SER A 63 -12.68 25.63 -9.51
CA SER A 63 -12.61 25.92 -8.08
C SER A 63 -13.65 25.06 -7.34
N PRO A 64 -13.34 24.54 -6.15
CA PRO A 64 -12.08 24.71 -5.42
C PRO A 64 -10.97 23.79 -5.96
N GLY A 65 -9.84 24.37 -6.35
CA GLY A 65 -8.68 23.64 -6.87
C GLY A 65 -8.97 22.76 -8.09
N TRP A 66 -8.04 21.84 -8.34
CA TRP A 66 -8.24 20.68 -9.22
C TRP A 66 -8.87 19.48 -8.48
N PHE A 67 -9.18 19.67 -7.20
CA PHE A 67 -9.55 18.61 -6.25
C PHE A 67 -11.00 18.77 -5.80
N HIS A 68 -11.78 17.70 -5.91
CA HIS A 68 -13.09 17.60 -5.25
C HIS A 68 -13.10 16.43 -4.24
N GLU A 69 -14.01 16.43 -3.26
CA GLU A 69 -14.11 15.32 -2.29
C GLU A 69 -14.33 13.97 -2.97
N GLY A 70 -13.87 12.88 -2.35
CA GLY A 70 -13.93 11.51 -2.92
C GLY A 70 -12.59 10.82 -3.16
N ALA A 71 -11.48 11.40 -2.69
CA ALA A 71 -10.18 10.71 -2.67
C ALA A 71 -10.20 9.58 -1.64
N ILE A 72 -10.37 8.34 -2.09
CA ILE A 72 -10.27 7.16 -1.24
C ILE A 72 -9.13 6.28 -1.72
N LYS A 73 -8.56 5.49 -0.81
CA LYS A 73 -7.68 4.39 -1.21
C LYS A 73 -8.52 3.42 -2.06
N PRO A 74 -8.14 3.14 -3.32
CA PRO A 74 -8.89 2.20 -4.15
C PRO A 74 -8.85 0.80 -3.53
N ASP A 75 -9.91 0.02 -3.71
CA ASP A 75 -9.81 -1.42 -3.52
C ASP A 75 -9.00 -2.00 -4.67
N PHE A 76 -7.70 -2.14 -4.43
CA PHE A 76 -6.73 -2.61 -5.41
C PHE A 76 -7.06 -3.97 -6.00
N ASN A 77 -7.85 -4.80 -5.31
CA ASN A 77 -8.26 -6.13 -5.80
C ASN A 77 -9.34 -6.07 -6.87
N THR A 78 -10.18 -5.03 -6.87
CA THR A 78 -11.42 -5.02 -7.67
C THR A 78 -11.58 -3.80 -8.56
N VAL A 79 -11.05 -2.63 -8.18
CA VAL A 79 -11.26 -1.36 -8.89
C VAL A 79 -10.84 -1.43 -10.37
N ASP A 80 -11.59 -0.79 -11.26
CA ASP A 80 -11.18 -0.59 -12.65
C ASP A 80 -11.20 0.91 -12.95
N ILE A 81 -10.01 1.50 -13.08
CA ILE A 81 -9.89 2.95 -13.26
C ILE A 81 -10.43 3.44 -14.61
N ARG A 82 -10.65 2.54 -15.57
CA ARG A 82 -11.26 2.88 -16.87
C ARG A 82 -12.73 3.24 -16.71
N ALA A 83 -13.39 2.72 -15.67
CA ALA A 83 -14.79 3.01 -15.39
C ALA A 83 -14.99 4.36 -14.68
N THR A 84 -13.90 4.99 -14.20
CA THR A 84 -13.93 6.22 -13.41
C THR A 84 -13.17 7.37 -14.07
N GLN A 85 -12.80 7.22 -15.36
CA GLN A 85 -12.16 8.27 -16.14
C GLN A 85 -13.20 9.28 -16.62
N GLU A 86 -12.98 10.55 -16.31
CA GLU A 86 -13.84 11.66 -16.67
C GLU A 86 -13.07 12.72 -17.47
N PHE A 87 -13.78 13.42 -18.36
CA PHE A 87 -13.23 14.49 -19.20
C PHE A 87 -13.97 15.81 -18.95
N PRO A 88 -13.89 16.39 -17.74
CA PRO A 88 -14.65 17.60 -17.40
C PRO A 88 -14.02 18.88 -17.99
N TYR A 89 -12.82 18.79 -18.57
CA TYR A 89 -12.04 19.94 -19.02
C TYR A 89 -12.21 20.17 -20.52
N ASP A 90 -12.58 21.40 -20.90
CA ASP A 90 -12.70 21.81 -22.31
C ASP A 90 -11.95 23.13 -22.55
N GLY A 91 -11.41 23.30 -23.76
CA GLY A 91 -10.61 24.46 -24.15
C GLY A 91 -9.35 24.65 -23.30
N HIS A 92 -9.05 25.89 -22.93
CA HIS A 92 -8.01 26.20 -21.95
C HIS A 92 -8.63 26.30 -20.56
N VAL A 93 -8.02 25.64 -19.59
CA VAL A 93 -8.48 25.59 -18.20
C VAL A 93 -7.40 26.05 -17.23
N THR A 94 -7.80 26.65 -16.13
CA THR A 94 -6.93 27.04 -15.01
C THR A 94 -7.67 26.75 -13.69
N SER A 95 -7.02 26.99 -12.56
CA SER A 95 -7.62 26.84 -11.24
C SER A 95 -7.21 27.99 -10.32
N ASP A 96 -7.99 28.20 -9.27
CA ASP A 96 -7.68 29.15 -8.19
C ASP A 96 -6.34 28.87 -7.49
N VAL A 97 -5.86 27.62 -7.51
CA VAL A 97 -4.55 27.23 -6.95
C VAL A 97 -3.37 27.40 -7.93
N THR A 98 -3.63 27.61 -9.22
CA THR A 98 -2.61 27.85 -10.25
C THR A 98 -3.01 29.02 -11.17
N PRO A 99 -3.27 30.21 -10.63
CA PRO A 99 -3.99 31.27 -11.35
C PRO A 99 -3.17 31.95 -12.46
N SER A 100 -1.85 31.80 -12.46
CA SER A 100 -0.93 32.37 -13.46
C SER A 100 -0.73 31.49 -14.69
N GLU A 101 -1.19 30.24 -14.64
CA GLU A 101 -0.98 29.24 -15.68
C GLU A 101 -2.33 28.79 -16.26
N MET A 102 -2.29 28.21 -17.46
CA MET A 102 -3.40 27.50 -18.04
C MET A 102 -2.92 26.19 -18.67
N PHE A 103 -3.86 25.27 -18.85
CA PHE A 103 -3.64 23.92 -19.32
C PHE A 103 -4.59 23.61 -20.47
N ILE A 104 -4.18 22.69 -21.34
CA ILE A 104 -4.99 22.25 -22.48
C ILE A 104 -5.98 21.19 -21.99
N GLY A 105 -7.27 21.52 -21.92
CA GLY A 105 -8.29 20.65 -21.33
C GLY A 105 -8.39 19.27 -21.98
N SER A 106 -8.20 19.18 -23.29
CA SER A 106 -8.22 17.90 -24.02
C SER A 106 -7.06 16.95 -23.68
N GLU A 107 -5.98 17.46 -23.08
CA GLU A 107 -4.85 16.68 -22.57
C GLU A 107 -5.06 16.19 -21.14
N LEU A 108 -6.13 16.64 -20.47
CA LEU A 108 -6.37 16.38 -19.06
C LEU A 108 -7.47 15.35 -18.84
N GLU A 109 -7.43 14.71 -17.67
CA GLU A 109 -8.52 13.88 -17.16
C GLU A 109 -8.74 14.13 -15.67
N PHE A 110 -9.92 13.73 -15.21
CA PHE A 110 -10.15 13.47 -13.80
C PHE A 110 -10.38 11.97 -13.59
N ASN A 111 -9.75 11.40 -12.58
CA ASN A 111 -10.00 10.02 -12.19
C ASN A 111 -9.89 9.88 -10.67
N ALA A 112 -11.01 9.63 -10.00
CA ALA A 112 -11.04 9.55 -8.54
C ALA A 112 -10.19 8.39 -8.00
N MET A 113 -10.01 7.32 -8.78
CA MET A 113 -9.30 6.11 -8.35
C MET A 113 -7.78 6.19 -8.50
N THR A 114 -7.25 7.15 -9.25
CA THR A 114 -5.80 7.37 -9.37
C THR A 114 -5.26 8.36 -8.32
N LYS A 115 -6.17 9.06 -7.66
CA LYS A 115 -5.90 10.19 -6.78
C LYS A 115 -5.04 9.88 -5.56
N TYR A 116 -5.12 8.65 -5.06
CA TYR A 116 -4.28 8.15 -3.97
C TYR A 116 -2.78 8.31 -4.28
N PHE A 117 -2.40 8.30 -5.57
CA PHE A 117 -1.01 8.36 -6.04
C PHE A 117 -0.57 9.75 -6.54
N TYR A 118 -1.34 10.80 -6.29
CA TYR A 118 -0.97 12.15 -6.74
C TYR A 118 0.16 12.71 -5.87
N VAL A 119 1.27 13.09 -6.52
CA VAL A 119 2.41 13.73 -5.85
C VAL A 119 2.11 15.21 -5.61
N ASP A 120 1.77 15.94 -6.67
CA ASP A 120 1.30 17.32 -6.59
C ASP A 120 -0.22 17.36 -6.85
N ARG A 121 -0.97 17.90 -5.89
CA ARG A 121 -2.43 18.03 -5.93
C ARG A 121 -2.89 19.41 -6.41
N ASN A 122 -1.95 20.33 -6.62
CA ASN A 122 -2.21 21.66 -7.17
C ASN A 122 -2.16 21.67 -8.71
N LEU A 123 -1.85 20.52 -9.32
CA LEU A 123 -1.82 20.36 -10.76
C LEU A 123 -2.89 19.36 -11.22
N PRO A 124 -3.50 19.59 -12.40
CA PRO A 124 -4.35 18.57 -13.01
C PRO A 124 -3.50 17.38 -13.45
N LYS A 125 -4.14 16.30 -13.90
CA LYS A 125 -3.42 15.13 -14.42
C LYS A 125 -3.64 14.97 -15.91
N LYS A 126 -2.56 14.51 -16.55
CA LYS A 126 -2.58 14.13 -17.95
C LYS A 126 -3.57 12.99 -18.15
N ARG A 127 -4.31 13.06 -19.25
CA ARG A 127 -5.16 12.00 -19.72
C ARG A 127 -4.36 10.73 -19.95
N LEU A 128 -4.75 9.67 -19.25
CA LEU A 128 -4.19 8.35 -19.39
C LEU A 128 -4.73 7.69 -20.66
N SER A 129 -3.82 7.05 -21.39
CA SER A 129 -4.16 6.16 -22.49
C SER A 129 -4.80 4.88 -21.97
N SER A 130 -5.49 4.16 -22.85
CA SER A 130 -6.07 2.85 -22.52
C SER A 130 -4.99 1.84 -22.07
N GLY A 131 -3.79 1.91 -22.64
CA GLY A 131 -2.67 1.04 -22.26
C GLY A 131 -2.18 1.33 -20.84
N GLU A 132 -1.98 2.61 -20.51
CA GLU A 132 -1.56 3.05 -19.16
C GLU A 132 -2.60 2.68 -18.10
N MET A 133 -3.89 2.82 -18.42
CA MET A 133 -4.94 2.43 -17.47
C MET A 133 -4.99 0.92 -17.22
N VAL A 134 -4.80 0.11 -18.26
CA VAL A 134 -4.70 -1.36 -18.11
C VAL A 134 -3.48 -1.72 -17.29
N GLU A 135 -2.36 -1.03 -17.51
CA GLU A 135 -1.13 -1.24 -16.74
C GLU A 135 -1.33 -0.88 -15.26
N ILE A 136 -1.91 0.28 -14.94
CA ILE A 136 -2.21 0.67 -13.56
C ILE A 136 -3.15 -0.35 -12.90
N ASN A 137 -4.22 -0.77 -13.58
CA ASN A 137 -5.11 -1.81 -13.04
C ASN A 137 -4.35 -3.11 -12.72
N GLY A 138 -3.41 -3.51 -13.58
CA GLY A 138 -2.53 -4.66 -13.33
C GLY A 138 -1.64 -4.45 -12.11
N LEU A 139 -1.04 -3.27 -11.96
CA LEU A 139 -0.22 -2.92 -10.80
C LEU A 139 -1.05 -2.85 -9.51
N TYR A 140 -2.31 -2.41 -9.58
CA TYR A 140 -3.23 -2.51 -8.45
C TYR A 140 -3.46 -3.96 -8.04
N ARG A 141 -3.64 -4.89 -8.99
CA ARG A 141 -3.76 -6.32 -8.61
C ARG A 141 -2.52 -6.82 -7.85
N VAL A 142 -1.32 -6.37 -8.23
CA VAL A 142 -0.07 -6.70 -7.50
C VAL A 142 -0.12 -6.14 -6.08
N LEU A 143 -0.43 -4.84 -5.91
CA LEU A 143 -0.55 -4.22 -4.59
C LEU A 143 -1.59 -4.92 -3.70
N GLY A 144 -2.76 -5.26 -4.26
CA GLY A 144 -3.81 -5.97 -3.53
C GLY A 144 -3.37 -7.36 -3.05
N GLN A 145 -2.66 -8.11 -3.89
CA GLN A 145 -2.11 -9.42 -3.53
C GLN A 145 -1.00 -9.29 -2.47
N ASP A 146 -0.12 -8.31 -2.61
CA ASP A 146 0.97 -8.06 -1.68
C ASP A 146 0.46 -7.62 -0.30
N GLU A 147 -0.57 -6.76 -0.23
CA GLU A 147 -1.20 -6.34 1.03
C GLU A 147 -1.79 -7.54 1.79
N GLN A 148 -2.44 -8.46 1.08
CA GLN A 148 -2.98 -9.68 1.68
C GLN A 148 -1.86 -10.62 2.14
N ALA A 149 -0.84 -10.82 1.31
CA ALA A 149 0.31 -11.66 1.63
C ALA A 149 1.09 -11.13 2.85
N MET A 150 1.32 -9.82 2.91
CA MET A 150 1.99 -9.14 4.01
C MET A 150 1.18 -9.27 5.31
N THR A 151 -0.14 -9.08 5.24
CA THR A 151 -1.03 -9.27 6.39
C THR A 151 -0.96 -10.69 6.93
N MET A 152 -0.99 -11.71 6.06
CA MET A 152 -0.86 -13.10 6.47
C MET A 152 0.50 -13.39 7.14
N GLN A 153 1.59 -12.82 6.61
CA GLN A 153 2.93 -12.95 7.19
C GLN A 153 2.98 -12.36 8.60
N TRP A 154 2.45 -11.15 8.80
CA TRP A 154 2.41 -10.52 10.11
C TRP A 154 1.56 -11.27 11.13
N LEU A 155 0.40 -11.81 10.71
CA LEU A 155 -0.44 -12.63 11.58
C LEU A 155 0.29 -13.90 12.04
N MET A 156 1.00 -14.57 11.13
CA MET A 156 1.81 -15.73 11.46
C MET A 156 2.93 -15.38 12.45
N LEU A 157 3.67 -14.30 12.20
CA LEU A 157 4.74 -13.84 13.11
C LEU A 157 4.20 -13.46 14.49
N ALA A 158 3.06 -12.78 14.56
CA ALA A 158 2.40 -12.44 15.82
C ALA A 158 1.98 -13.70 16.59
N GLY A 159 1.44 -14.71 15.89
CA GLY A 159 1.10 -16.00 16.47
C GLY A 159 2.32 -16.73 17.05
N LEU A 160 3.44 -16.74 16.33
CA LEU A 160 4.70 -17.33 16.80
C LEU A 160 5.25 -16.58 18.03
N ALA A 161 5.18 -15.25 18.03
CA ALA A 161 5.62 -14.44 19.16
C ALA A 161 4.77 -14.70 20.42
N LEU A 162 3.45 -14.78 20.29
CA LEU A 162 2.55 -15.13 21.38
C LEU A 162 2.84 -16.53 21.94
N LEU A 163 3.06 -17.52 21.08
CA LEU A 163 3.41 -18.87 21.50
C LEU A 163 4.74 -18.89 22.29
N ALA A 164 5.75 -18.16 21.81
CA ALA A 164 7.04 -18.05 22.48
C ALA A 164 6.90 -17.41 23.87
N ILE A 165 6.10 -16.35 24.01
CA ILE A 165 5.81 -15.69 25.29
C ILE A 165 5.08 -16.67 26.24
N CYS A 166 4.06 -17.38 25.76
CA CYS A 166 3.32 -18.34 26.58
C CYS A 166 4.21 -19.46 27.09
N LEU A 167 5.07 -20.04 26.24
CA LEU A 167 6.03 -21.07 26.64
C LEU A 167 7.09 -20.53 27.59
N GLY A 168 7.61 -19.33 27.31
CA GLY A 168 8.58 -18.63 28.14
C GLY A 168 8.07 -18.28 29.54
N ALA A 169 6.76 -18.03 29.71
CA ALA A 169 6.13 -17.80 31.01
C ALA A 169 5.75 -19.10 31.73
N ALA A 170 5.24 -20.10 31.01
CA ALA A 170 4.77 -21.36 31.59
C ALA A 170 5.93 -22.21 32.15
N LEU A 171 7.09 -22.22 31.49
CA LEU A 171 8.29 -22.96 31.91
C LEU A 171 8.79 -22.58 33.33
N PRO A 172 9.06 -21.30 33.64
CA PRO A 172 9.49 -20.90 34.98
C PRO A 172 8.43 -21.19 36.05
N ILE A 173 7.14 -21.01 35.73
CA ILE A 173 6.04 -21.32 36.66
C ILE A 173 5.99 -22.82 36.97
N ALA A 174 6.15 -23.68 35.96
CA ALA A 174 6.17 -25.13 36.14
C ALA A 174 7.40 -25.61 36.93
N VAL A 175 8.57 -25.01 36.69
CA VAL A 175 9.81 -25.28 37.46
C VAL A 175 9.63 -24.89 38.93
N ARG A 176 9.06 -23.71 39.21
CA ARG A 176 8.84 -23.22 40.58
C ARG A 176 7.83 -24.07 41.36
N ARG A 177 6.76 -24.54 40.71
CA ARG A 177 5.75 -25.42 41.33
C ARG A 177 6.30 -26.80 41.70
N ASN A 178 7.11 -27.40 40.84
CA ASN A 178 7.70 -28.72 41.09
C ASN A 178 8.87 -28.68 42.08
N GLY A 179 9.51 -27.52 42.27
CA GLY A 179 10.54 -27.32 43.30
C GLY A 179 9.99 -27.18 44.72
N LEU A 180 8.74 -26.72 44.87
CA LEU A 180 8.07 -26.55 46.17
C LEU A 180 7.43 -27.83 46.73
N SER A 181 7.24 -28.87 45.90
CA SER A 181 6.67 -30.16 46.35
C SER A 181 7.71 -31.18 46.82
N ALA A 182 9.00 -30.81 46.84
CA ALA A 182 10.12 -31.68 47.20
C ALA A 182 10.84 -31.24 48.48
N GLY A 183 10.28 -30.30 49.24
CA GLY A 183 10.80 -29.79 50.52
C GLY A 183 9.91 -30.18 51.69
#